data_AF-A0A9E6DWG2-F1
#
_entry.id   AF-A0A9E6DWG2-F1
#
_cell.length_a   1.000
_cell.length_b   1.000
_cell.length_c   1.000
_cell.angle_alpha   90.00
_cell.angle_beta   90.00
_cell.angle_gamma   90.00
#
_symmetry.space_group_name_H-M   'P 1'
#
loop_
_entity.id
_entity.type
_entity.pdbx_description
1 polymer ?
#
loop_
_entity_poly.entity_id
_entity_poly.type
_entity_poly.pdbx_seq_one_letter_code
_entity_poly.pdbx_strand_id
1 'polypeptide(L)'
;MELDADLKKLKGFARRQDKITHKREVLLPKWQPIVDKYLADVAVKEIEPSDHPIFSRCIIWLFDIADFGRALEFAFKAIELGQPTGIRRNWPSFISDTVFDWAEEQAENGHSIEPYFSQVFNRVVNDWKLAEQITAKYYKFAGLALLRATNGDVKPTQVGDISALQQADGLLEKAASLHKNVGVKTVRNKIDMRIRALEAYGSQEQS
;
A
#
# COMPACT_ATOMS: atom_id res chain seq x y z
N MET A 1 28.12 14.93 3.84
CA MET A 1 29.33 14.86 2.97
C MET A 1 29.29 13.67 2.01
N GLU A 2 29.22 12.41 2.46
CA GLU A 2 29.10 11.27 1.52
C GLU A 2 27.70 11.05 0.96
N LEU A 3 26.67 11.10 1.82
CA LEU A 3 25.28 10.96 1.38
C LEU A 3 24.91 12.02 0.33
N ASP A 4 25.38 13.26 0.48
CA ASP A 4 25.13 14.34 -0.48
C ASP A 4 25.75 14.08 -1.84
N ALA A 5 26.95 13.50 -1.87
CA ALA A 5 27.63 13.09 -3.10
C ALA A 5 26.86 11.96 -3.81
N ASP A 6 26.39 10.97 -3.06
CA ASP A 6 25.56 9.87 -3.57
C ASP A 6 24.21 10.39 -4.13
N LEU A 7 23.58 11.34 -3.42
CA LEU A 7 22.36 12.01 -3.90
C LEU A 7 22.62 12.84 -5.16
N LYS A 8 23.77 13.52 -5.26
CA LYS A 8 24.18 14.26 -6.47
C LYS A 8 24.41 13.31 -7.65
N LYS A 9 25.05 12.16 -7.41
CA LYS A 9 25.23 11.11 -8.42
C LYS A 9 23.90 10.58 -8.93
N LEU A 10 22.93 10.33 -8.05
CA LEU A 10 21.57 9.94 -8.45
C LEU A 10 20.89 10.95 -9.39
N LYS A 11 21.13 12.25 -9.19
CA LYS A 11 20.59 13.30 -10.07
C LYS A 11 21.23 13.28 -11.47
N GLY A 12 22.45 12.77 -11.60
CA GLY A 12 23.18 12.70 -12.87
C GLY A 12 22.70 11.61 -13.84
N PHE A 13 21.99 10.60 -13.38
CA PHE A 13 21.43 9.57 -14.28
C PHE A 13 20.24 10.12 -15.08
N ALA A 14 20.25 9.90 -16.39
CA ALA A 14 19.16 10.29 -17.28
C ALA A 14 17.96 9.34 -17.20
N ARG A 15 18.20 8.02 -17.17
CA ARG A 15 17.13 7.01 -17.17
C ARG A 15 16.70 6.65 -15.75
N ARG A 16 15.40 6.44 -15.56
CA ARG A 16 14.84 5.97 -14.28
C ARG A 16 15.42 4.61 -13.90
N GLN A 17 15.56 3.70 -14.87
CA GLN A 17 16.08 2.36 -14.62
C GLN A 17 17.51 2.38 -14.08
N ASP A 18 18.39 3.23 -14.64
CA ASP A 18 19.77 3.36 -14.14
C ASP A 18 19.80 3.84 -12.68
N LYS A 19 18.87 4.71 -12.28
CA LYS A 19 18.73 5.14 -10.87
C LYS A 19 18.28 3.98 -9.98
N ILE A 20 17.34 3.17 -10.44
CA ILE A 20 16.84 1.99 -9.71
C ILE A 20 17.97 0.99 -9.51
N THR A 21 18.69 0.65 -10.58
CA THR A 21 19.86 -0.24 -10.53
C THR A 21 20.92 0.31 -9.59
N HIS A 22 21.25 1.61 -9.67
CA HIS A 22 22.25 2.21 -8.78
C HIS A 22 21.82 2.20 -7.30
N LYS A 23 20.54 2.44 -7.01
CA LYS A 23 20.00 2.32 -5.64
C LYS A 23 20.16 0.90 -5.12
N ARG A 24 19.79 -0.10 -5.93
CA ARG A 24 19.85 -1.52 -5.57
C ARG A 24 21.26 -2.05 -5.38
N GLU A 25 22.17 -1.74 -6.30
CA GLU A 25 23.47 -2.40 -6.38
C GLU A 25 24.60 -1.65 -5.68
N VAL A 26 24.42 -0.34 -5.43
CA VAL A 26 25.49 0.50 -4.85
C VAL A 26 25.04 1.17 -3.56
N LEU A 27 23.92 1.90 -3.58
CA LEU A 27 23.53 2.71 -2.43
C LEU A 27 23.03 1.87 -1.27
N LEU A 28 22.08 0.97 -1.51
CA LEU A 28 21.53 0.12 -0.45
C LEU A 28 22.59 -0.80 0.17
N PRO A 29 23.46 -1.50 -0.59
CA PRO A 29 24.54 -2.29 0.00
C PRO A 29 25.52 -1.49 0.85
N LYS A 30 25.75 -0.21 0.49
CA LYS A 30 26.60 0.70 1.26
C LYS A 30 25.92 1.19 2.54
N TRP A 31 24.66 1.60 2.45
CA TRP A 31 23.99 2.38 3.50
C TRP A 31 23.11 1.55 4.44
N GLN A 32 22.54 0.42 3.97
CA GLN A 32 21.72 -0.45 4.82
C GLN A 32 22.48 -0.99 6.04
N PRO A 33 23.75 -1.45 5.95
CA PRO A 33 24.46 -1.95 7.14
C PRO A 33 24.60 -0.90 8.26
N ILE A 34 24.71 0.37 7.89
CA ILE A 34 24.76 1.48 8.86
C ILE A 34 23.40 1.66 9.53
N VAL A 35 22.32 1.58 8.76
CA VAL A 35 20.94 1.64 9.27
C VAL A 35 20.64 0.43 10.17
N ASP A 36 21.03 -0.77 9.77
CA ASP A 36 20.82 -1.99 10.54
C ASP A 36 21.52 -1.90 11.89
N LYS A 37 22.77 -1.40 11.91
CA LYS A 37 23.48 -1.13 13.15
C LYS A 37 22.75 -0.10 14.02
N TYR A 38 22.36 1.03 13.45
CA TYR A 38 21.58 2.05 14.17
C TYR A 38 20.31 1.45 14.80
N LEU A 39 19.55 0.66 14.05
CA LEU A 39 18.33 0.02 14.54
C LEU A 39 18.60 -1.03 15.62
N ALA A 40 19.71 -1.77 15.52
CA ALA A 40 20.14 -2.73 16.53
C ALA A 40 20.50 -2.02 17.85
N ASP A 41 21.32 -0.98 17.79
CA ASP A 41 21.75 -0.19 18.95
C ASP A 41 20.54 0.47 19.64
N VAL A 42 19.57 0.98 18.86
CA VAL A 42 18.29 1.49 19.39
C VAL A 42 17.46 0.38 20.05
N ALA A 43 17.40 -0.80 19.44
CA ALA A 43 16.59 -1.92 19.96
C ALA A 43 17.09 -2.43 21.32
N VAL A 44 18.40 -2.43 21.54
CA VAL A 44 19.02 -2.80 22.83
C VAL A 44 19.12 -1.63 23.83
N LYS A 45 18.58 -0.45 23.47
CA LYS A 45 18.64 0.79 24.25
C LYS A 45 20.07 1.26 24.54
N GLU A 46 21.02 0.93 23.67
CA GLU A 46 22.38 1.47 23.74
C GLU A 46 22.41 2.94 23.32
N ILE A 47 21.53 3.33 22.40
CA ILE A 47 21.34 4.72 21.97
C ILE A 47 19.86 5.10 22.00
N GLU A 48 19.60 6.38 22.30
CA GLU A 48 18.27 6.94 22.15
C GLU A 48 17.96 7.22 20.66
N PRO A 49 16.72 6.99 20.21
CA PRO A 49 16.31 7.34 18.85
C PRO A 49 16.56 8.82 18.55
N SER A 50 17.24 9.11 17.45
CA SER A 50 17.52 10.47 16.99
C SER A 50 17.39 10.55 15.47
N ASP A 51 17.26 11.76 14.93
CA ASP A 51 17.08 11.96 13.49
C ASP A 51 18.20 11.28 12.69
N HIS A 52 17.83 10.31 11.85
CA HIS A 52 18.77 9.52 11.07
C HIS A 52 18.47 9.63 9.56
N PRO A 53 18.95 10.68 8.87
CA PRO A 53 18.59 10.94 7.46
C PRO A 53 18.91 9.78 6.50
N ILE A 54 19.97 9.02 6.77
CA ILE A 54 20.32 7.83 5.97
C ILE A 54 19.22 6.77 6.05
N PHE A 55 18.59 6.61 7.23
CA PHE A 55 17.51 5.63 7.41
C PHE A 55 16.31 5.99 6.54
N SER A 56 15.88 7.25 6.58
CA SER A 56 14.81 7.76 5.73
C SER A 56 15.12 7.60 4.24
N ARG A 57 16.38 7.80 3.82
CA ARG A 57 16.80 7.57 2.43
C ARG A 57 16.76 6.10 2.03
N CYS A 58 17.22 5.20 2.89
CA CYS A 58 17.15 3.75 2.64
C CYS A 58 15.71 3.30 2.47
N ILE A 59 14.77 3.76 3.29
CA ILE A 59 13.33 3.47 3.13
C ILE A 59 12.84 3.89 1.74
N ILE A 60 13.09 5.14 1.36
CA ILE A 60 12.65 5.67 0.05
C ILE A 60 13.26 4.86 -1.09
N TRP A 61 14.55 4.52 -1.00
CA TRP A 61 15.22 3.73 -2.04
C TRP A 61 14.70 2.29 -2.11
N LEU A 62 14.32 1.67 -0.98
CA LEU A 62 13.68 0.35 -0.96
C LEU A 62 12.34 0.38 -1.70
N PHE A 63 11.51 1.40 -1.48
CA PHE A 63 10.29 1.61 -2.26
C PHE A 63 10.59 1.84 -3.75
N ASP A 64 11.61 2.65 -4.07
CA ASP A 64 11.98 2.93 -5.47
C ASP A 64 12.39 1.68 -6.26
N ILE A 65 12.95 0.66 -5.59
CA ILE A 65 13.37 -0.61 -6.21
C ILE A 65 12.32 -1.72 -6.07
N ALA A 66 11.13 -1.38 -5.54
CA ALA A 66 10.01 -2.27 -5.26
C ALA A 66 10.32 -3.42 -4.27
N ASP A 67 11.26 -3.23 -3.35
CA ASP A 67 11.50 -4.16 -2.24
C ASP A 67 10.57 -3.84 -1.07
N PHE A 68 9.27 -4.07 -1.28
CA PHE A 68 8.21 -3.67 -0.35
C PHE A 68 8.28 -4.38 1.01
N GLY A 69 8.80 -5.61 1.06
CA GLY A 69 8.97 -6.35 2.31
C GLY A 69 9.88 -5.59 3.28
N ARG A 70 11.11 -5.30 2.85
CA ARG A 70 12.05 -4.53 3.68
C ARG A 70 11.64 -3.07 3.80
N ALA A 71 11.06 -2.48 2.75
CA ALA A 71 10.59 -1.09 2.79
C ALA A 71 9.55 -0.86 3.89
N LEU A 72 8.55 -1.74 4.00
CA LEU A 72 7.48 -1.61 4.98
C LEU A 72 7.95 -1.90 6.41
N GLU A 73 8.82 -2.90 6.59
CA GLU A 73 9.47 -3.16 7.89
C GLU A 73 10.17 -1.89 8.41
N PHE A 74 11.01 -1.29 7.58
CA PHE A 74 11.73 -0.07 7.92
C PHE A 74 10.83 1.13 8.09
N ALA A 75 9.83 1.30 7.22
CA ALA A 75 8.94 2.45 7.25
C ALA A 75 8.04 2.44 8.51
N PHE A 76 7.55 1.28 8.93
CA PHE A 76 6.83 1.16 10.19
C PHE A 76 7.74 1.44 11.37
N LYS A 77 8.98 0.93 11.34
CA LYS A 77 9.95 1.23 12.40
C LYS A 77 10.28 2.72 12.47
N ALA A 78 10.40 3.40 11.33
CA ALA A 78 10.61 4.84 11.27
C ALA A 78 9.44 5.63 11.90
N ILE A 79 8.20 5.20 11.68
CA ILE A 79 7.03 5.80 12.35
C ILE A 79 7.10 5.60 13.87
N GLU A 80 7.40 4.38 14.34
CA GLU A 80 7.53 4.08 15.77
C GLU A 80 8.60 4.94 16.44
N LEU A 81 9.74 5.13 15.77
CA LEU A 81 10.88 5.90 16.27
C LEU A 81 10.74 7.41 16.04
N GLY A 82 9.61 7.89 15.52
CA GLY A 82 9.36 9.32 15.26
C GLY A 82 10.29 9.93 14.19
N GLN A 83 10.87 9.12 13.31
CA GLN A 83 11.85 9.57 12.33
C GLN A 83 11.20 10.46 11.26
N PRO A 84 11.82 11.57 10.85
CA PRO A 84 11.32 12.37 9.74
C PRO A 84 11.56 11.67 8.39
N THR A 85 10.72 11.95 7.40
CA THR A 85 10.87 11.37 6.04
C THR A 85 11.99 12.02 5.23
N GLY A 86 12.39 13.25 5.59
CA GLY A 86 13.34 14.04 4.81
C GLY A 86 12.78 14.52 3.46
N ILE A 87 11.47 14.39 3.23
CA ILE A 87 10.74 14.90 2.06
C ILE A 87 9.47 15.66 2.52
N ARG A 88 8.78 16.32 1.59
CA ARG A 88 7.58 17.13 1.90
C ARG A 88 6.44 16.32 2.56
N ARG A 89 6.28 15.04 2.21
CA ARG A 89 5.21 14.17 2.72
C ARG A 89 5.64 13.47 4.01
N ASN A 90 4.72 13.24 4.95
CA ASN A 90 4.95 12.41 6.14
C ASN A 90 4.94 10.90 5.79
N TRP A 91 5.38 10.04 6.71
CA TRP A 91 5.49 8.60 6.46
C TRP A 91 4.15 7.95 6.10
N PRO A 92 3.05 8.13 6.88
CA PRO A 92 1.75 7.58 6.51
C PRO A 92 1.31 7.92 5.09
N SER A 93 1.39 9.20 4.70
CA SER A 93 0.95 9.63 3.36
C SER A 93 1.86 9.07 2.26
N PHE A 94 3.17 9.06 2.47
CA PHE A 94 4.12 8.53 1.50
C PHE A 94 3.92 7.03 1.29
N ILE A 95 3.80 6.26 2.38
CA ILE A 95 3.59 4.81 2.33
C ILE A 95 2.24 4.49 1.70
N SER A 96 1.16 5.18 2.12
CA SER A 96 -0.18 4.93 1.62
C SER A 96 -0.28 5.18 0.11
N ASP A 97 0.28 6.28 -0.40
CA ASP A 97 0.26 6.57 -1.84
C ASP A 97 1.08 5.52 -2.60
N THR A 98 2.31 5.25 -2.16
CA THR A 98 3.25 4.39 -2.90
C THR A 98 2.76 2.93 -2.97
N VAL A 99 2.21 2.40 -1.88
CA VAL A 99 1.65 1.03 -1.87
C VAL A 99 0.35 0.95 -2.64
N PHE A 100 -0.47 2.01 -2.63
CA PHE A 100 -1.71 2.04 -3.40
C PHE A 100 -1.42 2.03 -4.91
N ASP A 101 -0.51 2.89 -5.37
CA ASP A 101 -0.10 2.94 -6.79
C ASP A 101 0.43 1.57 -7.25
N TRP A 102 1.27 0.92 -6.44
CA TRP A 102 1.77 -0.43 -6.74
C TRP A 102 0.65 -1.48 -6.75
N ALA A 103 -0.28 -1.43 -5.79
CA ALA A 103 -1.37 -2.39 -5.70
C ALA A 103 -2.32 -2.26 -6.89
N GLU A 104 -2.62 -1.04 -7.35
CA GLU A 104 -3.39 -0.82 -8.57
C GLU A 104 -2.72 -1.47 -9.78
N GLU A 105 -1.43 -1.22 -9.99
CA GLU A 105 -0.67 -1.82 -11.08
C GLU A 105 -0.65 -3.36 -11.00
N GLN A 106 -0.42 -3.95 -9.84
CA GLN A 106 -0.44 -5.41 -9.68
C GLN A 106 -1.82 -5.99 -10.00
N ALA A 107 -2.89 -5.38 -9.48
CA ALA A 107 -4.24 -5.89 -9.66
C ALA A 107 -4.75 -5.77 -11.11
N GLU A 108 -4.37 -4.71 -11.83
CA GLU A 108 -4.66 -4.56 -13.27
C GLU A 108 -3.99 -5.65 -14.11
N ASN A 109 -2.81 -6.13 -13.69
CA ASN A 109 -2.11 -7.24 -14.34
C ASN A 109 -2.52 -8.63 -13.82
N GLY A 110 -3.53 -8.71 -12.92
CA GLY A 110 -3.99 -9.98 -12.34
C GLY A 110 -3.01 -10.59 -11.32
N HIS A 111 -2.02 -9.83 -10.86
CA HIS A 111 -1.09 -10.26 -9.82
C HIS A 111 -1.65 -10.06 -8.42
N SER A 112 -1.08 -10.79 -7.45
CA SER A 112 -1.39 -10.61 -6.04
C SER A 112 -0.92 -9.24 -5.53
N ILE A 113 -1.78 -8.57 -4.78
CA ILE A 113 -1.47 -7.34 -4.02
C ILE A 113 -1.00 -7.65 -2.58
N GLU A 114 -1.05 -8.92 -2.19
CA GLU A 114 -0.75 -9.37 -0.84
C GLU A 114 0.73 -9.78 -0.68
N PRO A 115 1.31 -9.59 0.52
CA PRO A 115 0.67 -9.16 1.78
C PRO A 115 0.63 -7.63 1.98
N TYR A 116 1.26 -6.86 1.10
CA TYR A 116 1.60 -5.46 1.36
C TYR A 116 0.38 -4.54 1.39
N PHE A 117 -0.60 -4.79 0.51
CA PHE A 117 -1.83 -4.02 0.52
C PHE A 117 -2.58 -4.18 1.85
N SER A 118 -2.82 -5.42 2.32
CA SER A 118 -3.55 -5.62 3.58
C SER A 118 -2.81 -5.05 4.79
N GLN A 119 -1.48 -5.16 4.84
CA GLN A 119 -0.68 -4.55 5.91
C GLN A 119 -0.89 -3.04 5.98
N VAL A 120 -0.77 -2.34 4.84
CA VAL A 120 -0.95 -0.88 4.80
C VAL A 120 -2.41 -0.49 4.98
N PHE A 121 -3.34 -1.24 4.42
CA PHE A 121 -4.77 -1.01 4.58
C PHE A 121 -5.17 -1.01 6.06
N ASN A 122 -4.70 -2.01 6.83
CA ASN A 122 -4.93 -2.09 8.27
C ASN A 122 -4.43 -0.83 9.00
N ARG A 123 -3.23 -0.33 8.66
CA ARG A 123 -2.71 0.91 9.23
C ARG A 123 -3.53 2.14 8.83
N VAL A 124 -3.93 2.23 7.56
CA VAL A 124 -4.72 3.35 7.01
C VAL A 124 -6.07 3.49 7.70
N VAL A 125 -6.73 2.37 8.02
CA VAL A 125 -8.09 2.42 8.60
C VAL A 125 -8.13 2.44 10.12
N ASN A 126 -7.10 1.93 10.81
CA ASN A 126 -7.10 1.81 12.26
C ASN A 126 -6.13 2.77 12.97
N ASP A 127 -4.98 3.10 12.37
CA ASP A 127 -3.88 3.76 13.08
C ASP A 127 -3.57 5.18 12.56
N TRP A 128 -3.60 5.37 11.24
CA TRP A 128 -3.11 6.60 10.62
C TRP A 128 -4.21 7.64 10.40
N LYS A 129 -3.93 8.87 10.83
CA LYS A 129 -4.79 10.04 10.57
C LYS A 129 -4.48 10.61 9.18
N LEU A 130 -5.07 10.03 8.15
CA LEU A 130 -4.97 10.46 6.77
C LEU A 130 -6.21 11.26 6.33
N ALA A 131 -6.10 11.97 5.21
CA ALA A 131 -7.26 12.61 4.59
C ALA A 131 -8.29 11.55 4.21
N GLU A 132 -9.58 11.82 4.45
CA GLU A 132 -10.69 10.88 4.22
C GLU A 132 -10.69 10.32 2.79
N GLN A 133 -10.28 11.13 1.82
CA GLN A 133 -10.16 10.70 0.42
C GLN A 133 -9.17 9.54 0.23
N ILE A 134 -8.06 9.51 0.97
CA ILE A 134 -7.06 8.42 0.91
C ILE A 134 -7.66 7.15 1.50
N THR A 135 -8.23 7.23 2.70
CA THR A 135 -8.89 6.09 3.36
C THR A 135 -10.04 5.54 2.53
N ALA A 136 -10.84 6.41 1.91
CA ALA A 136 -11.92 6.02 1.00
C ALA A 136 -11.43 5.26 -0.23
N LYS A 137 -10.30 5.68 -0.83
CA LYS A 137 -9.68 4.96 -1.95
C LYS A 137 -9.26 3.54 -1.56
N TYR A 138 -8.68 3.37 -0.38
CA TYR A 138 -8.28 2.06 0.16
C TYR A 138 -9.49 1.14 0.38
N TYR A 139 -10.54 1.62 1.04
CA TYR A 139 -11.79 0.85 1.20
C TYR A 139 -12.40 0.46 -0.16
N LYS A 140 -12.43 1.39 -1.11
CA LYS A 140 -12.92 1.11 -2.46
C LYS A 140 -12.09 0.01 -3.11
N PHE A 141 -10.78 0.13 -3.08
CA PHE A 141 -9.90 -0.85 -3.72
C PHE A 141 -10.03 -2.23 -3.08
N ALA A 142 -10.07 -2.33 -1.75
CA ALA A 142 -10.31 -3.57 -1.02
C ALA A 142 -11.64 -4.23 -1.43
N GLY A 143 -12.73 -3.45 -1.50
CA GLY A 143 -14.03 -3.96 -1.93
C GLY A 143 -14.04 -4.43 -3.38
N LEU A 144 -13.37 -3.71 -4.28
CA LEU A 144 -13.24 -4.10 -5.69
C LEU A 144 -12.36 -5.34 -5.88
N ALA A 145 -11.33 -5.53 -5.04
CA ALA A 145 -10.44 -6.68 -5.10
C ALA A 145 -11.19 -8.01 -4.85
N LEU A 146 -12.17 -8.01 -3.95
CA LEU A 146 -13.04 -9.17 -3.69
C LEU A 146 -13.93 -9.57 -4.90
N LEU A 147 -14.10 -8.66 -5.86
CA LEU A 147 -14.95 -8.83 -7.04
C LEU A 147 -14.13 -9.00 -8.33
N ARG A 148 -12.81 -9.08 -8.21
CA ARG A 148 -11.89 -9.09 -9.34
C ARG A 148 -11.73 -10.49 -9.90
N ALA A 149 -11.85 -10.63 -11.21
CA ALA A 149 -11.56 -11.85 -11.95
C ALA A 149 -10.04 -12.01 -12.16
N THR A 150 -9.62 -13.21 -12.59
CA THR A 150 -8.21 -13.54 -12.84
C THR A 150 -7.55 -12.68 -13.92
N ASN A 151 -8.33 -12.07 -14.80
CA ASN A 151 -7.85 -11.16 -15.85
C ASN A 151 -7.77 -9.69 -15.40
N GLY A 152 -7.97 -9.40 -14.11
CA GLY A 152 -7.93 -8.05 -13.55
C GLY A 152 -9.26 -7.30 -13.58
N ASP A 153 -10.30 -7.78 -14.28
CA ASP A 153 -11.58 -7.06 -14.37
C ASP A 153 -12.42 -7.19 -13.10
N VAL A 154 -13.06 -6.12 -12.67
CA VAL A 154 -14.08 -6.16 -11.59
C VAL A 154 -15.41 -6.64 -12.18
N LYS A 155 -15.83 -7.86 -11.84
CA LYS A 155 -17.03 -8.51 -12.39
C LYS A 155 -17.92 -9.07 -11.27
N PRO A 156 -18.72 -8.22 -10.59
CA PRO A 156 -19.61 -8.66 -9.51
C PRO A 156 -20.57 -9.78 -9.96
N THR A 157 -21.00 -9.75 -11.22
CA THR A 157 -21.91 -10.75 -11.81
C THR A 157 -21.35 -12.15 -11.90
N GLN A 158 -20.02 -12.32 -11.85
CA GLN A 158 -19.36 -13.62 -11.90
C GLN A 158 -19.09 -14.21 -10.51
N VAL A 159 -19.25 -13.43 -9.44
CA VAL A 159 -19.07 -13.91 -8.07
C VAL A 159 -20.30 -14.75 -7.70
N GLY A 160 -20.07 -16.00 -7.28
CA GLY A 160 -21.11 -16.94 -6.86
C GLY A 160 -21.34 -16.98 -5.35
N ASP A 161 -20.44 -16.38 -4.56
CA ASP A 161 -20.53 -16.36 -3.10
C ASP A 161 -21.20 -15.08 -2.61
N ILE A 162 -22.36 -15.24 -1.95
CA ILE A 162 -23.11 -14.14 -1.34
C ILE A 162 -22.31 -13.47 -0.21
N SER A 163 -21.54 -14.23 0.57
CA SER A 163 -20.72 -13.68 1.66
C SER A 163 -19.64 -12.73 1.13
N ALA A 164 -18.90 -13.16 0.10
CA ALA A 164 -17.93 -12.30 -0.58
C ALA A 164 -18.56 -11.02 -1.16
N LEU A 165 -19.75 -11.14 -1.76
CA LEU A 165 -20.52 -9.99 -2.28
C LEU A 165 -20.92 -9.00 -1.16
N GLN A 166 -21.41 -9.50 -0.02
CA GLN A 166 -21.77 -8.67 1.13
C GLN A 166 -20.55 -7.98 1.75
N GLN A 167 -19.43 -8.69 1.88
CA GLN A 167 -18.17 -8.12 2.37
C GLN A 167 -17.68 -7.00 1.44
N ALA A 168 -17.74 -7.22 0.12
CA ALA A 168 -17.39 -6.22 -0.86
C ALA A 168 -18.29 -4.98 -0.77
N ASP A 169 -19.61 -5.16 -0.63
CA ASP A 169 -20.53 -4.02 -0.48
C ASP A 169 -20.25 -3.23 0.79
N GLY A 170 -20.01 -3.90 1.92
CA GLY A 170 -19.69 -3.24 3.19
C GLY A 170 -18.42 -2.37 3.10
N LEU A 171 -17.38 -2.84 2.41
CA LEU A 171 -16.18 -2.04 2.16
C LEU A 171 -16.47 -0.83 1.25
N LEU A 172 -17.24 -1.03 0.18
CA LEU A 172 -17.63 0.04 -0.74
C LEU A 172 -18.54 1.07 -0.06
N GLU A 173 -19.40 0.66 0.86
CA GLU A 173 -20.20 1.54 1.68
C GLU A 173 -19.34 2.44 2.57
N LYS A 174 -18.35 1.86 3.27
CA LYS A 174 -17.39 2.65 4.06
C LYS A 174 -16.62 3.66 3.21
N ALA A 175 -16.23 3.27 1.99
CA ALA A 175 -15.62 4.21 1.05
C ALA A 175 -16.57 5.39 0.74
N ALA A 176 -17.85 5.12 0.47
CA ALA A 176 -18.84 6.14 0.15
C ALA A 176 -19.12 7.09 1.33
N SER A 177 -19.15 6.57 2.56
CA SER A 177 -19.37 7.39 3.75
C SER A 177 -18.22 8.36 4.03
N LEU A 178 -16.99 7.99 3.66
CA LEU A 178 -15.81 8.82 3.84
C LEU A 178 -15.62 9.85 2.72
N HIS A 179 -16.03 9.54 1.49
CA HIS A 179 -15.88 10.46 0.37
C HIS A 179 -16.97 10.28 -0.68
N LYS A 180 -17.93 11.22 -0.72
CA LYS A 180 -19.11 11.18 -1.61
C LYS A 180 -18.80 10.94 -3.09
N ASN A 181 -17.64 11.42 -3.57
CA ASN A 181 -17.22 11.33 -4.97
C ASN A 181 -16.26 10.17 -5.24
N VAL A 182 -16.23 9.14 -4.39
CA VAL A 182 -15.37 7.96 -4.57
C VAL A 182 -15.83 7.02 -5.71
N GLY A 183 -17.07 7.17 -6.18
CA GLY A 183 -17.57 6.54 -7.40
C GLY A 183 -17.86 5.04 -7.27
N VAL A 184 -18.55 4.61 -6.21
CA VAL A 184 -18.88 3.19 -5.95
C VAL A 184 -20.34 2.82 -6.20
N LYS A 185 -21.22 3.80 -6.43
CA LYS A 185 -22.68 3.58 -6.59
C LYS A 185 -23.02 2.50 -7.63
N THR A 186 -22.41 2.57 -8.81
CA THR A 186 -22.70 1.62 -9.90
C THR A 186 -22.29 0.20 -9.57
N VAL A 187 -21.15 -0.01 -8.90
CA VAL A 187 -20.70 -1.36 -8.54
C VAL A 187 -21.54 -1.94 -7.40
N ARG A 188 -21.91 -1.14 -6.39
CA ARG A 188 -22.82 -1.55 -5.31
C ARG A 188 -24.17 -2.00 -5.85
N ASN A 189 -24.77 -1.24 -6.77
CA ASN A 189 -26.02 -1.66 -7.43
C ASN A 189 -25.88 -3.01 -8.17
N LYS A 190 -24.73 -3.30 -8.79
CA LYS A 190 -24.48 -4.59 -9.45
C LYS A 190 -24.33 -5.74 -8.44
N ILE A 191 -23.73 -5.47 -7.27
CA ILE A 191 -23.63 -6.42 -6.17
C ILE A 191 -25.03 -6.78 -5.67
N ASP A 192 -25.87 -5.79 -5.39
CA ASP A 192 -27.26 -5.99 -4.93
C ASP A 192 -28.08 -6.84 -5.91
N MET A 193 -27.98 -6.54 -7.21
CA MET A 193 -28.65 -7.33 -8.25
C MET A 193 -28.16 -8.78 -8.28
N ARG A 194 -26.86 -9.00 -8.06
CA ARG A 194 -26.28 -10.35 -8.06
C ARG A 194 -26.71 -11.15 -6.83
N ILE A 195 -26.72 -10.55 -5.65
CA ILE A 195 -27.18 -11.19 -4.41
C ILE A 195 -28.64 -11.66 -4.60
N ARG A 196 -29.54 -10.77 -5.04
CA ARG A 196 -30.95 -11.11 -5.29
C ARG A 196 -31.11 -12.25 -6.28
N ALA A 197 -30.30 -12.28 -7.33
CA ALA A 197 -30.33 -13.36 -8.30
C ALA A 197 -29.95 -14.70 -7.67
N LEU A 198 -28.85 -14.73 -6.89
CA LEU A 198 -28.38 -15.95 -6.22
C LEU A 198 -29.39 -16.49 -5.20
N GLU A 199 -30.01 -15.61 -4.42
CA GLU A 199 -31.06 -15.98 -3.44
C GLU A 199 -32.30 -16.58 -4.13
N ALA A 200 -32.72 -16.01 -5.27
CA ALA A 200 -33.83 -16.51 -6.05
C ALA A 200 -33.56 -17.92 -6.62
N TYR A 201 -32.35 -18.18 -7.13
CA TYR A 201 -31.95 -19.51 -7.59
C TYR A 201 -31.94 -20.53 -6.44
N GLY A 202 -31.38 -20.17 -5.28
CA GLY A 202 -31.32 -21.07 -4.12
C GLY A 202 -32.70 -21.46 -3.57
N SER A 203 -33.68 -20.58 -3.68
CA SER A 203 -35.07 -20.87 -3.26
C SER A 203 -35.80 -21.80 -4.24
N GLN A 204 -35.41 -21.82 -5.52
CA GLN A 204 -35.98 -22.69 -6.55
C GLN A 204 -35.48 -24.14 -6.46
N GLU A 205 -34.25 -24.37 -5.99
CA GLU A 205 -33.71 -25.74 -5.79
C GLU A 205 -34.26 -26.43 -4.52
N GLN A 206 -34.84 -25.66 -3.59
CA GLN A 206 -35.39 -26.15 -2.33
C GLN A 206 -36.92 -26.40 -2.37
N SER A 207 -37.57 -26.07 -3.48
CA SER A 207 -39.01 -26.24 -3.72
C SER A 207 -39.29 -27.44 -4.62
#